data_AF-A0A941YAR3-F1
#
_entry.id   AF-A0A941YAR3-F1
#
_cell.length_a   1.000
_cell.length_b   1.000
_cell.length_c   1.000
_cell.angle_alpha   90.00
_cell.angle_beta   90.00
_cell.angle_gamma   90.00
#
_symmetry.space_group_name_H-M   'P 1'
#
loop_
_entity.id
_entity.type
_entity.pdbx_description
1 polymer ?
#
loop_
_entity_poly.entity_id
_entity_poly.type
_entity_poly.pdbx_seq_one_letter_code
_entity_poly.pdbx_strand_id
1 'polypeptide(L)'
;MNETYRKLVDLYAGNELPEELNDELEEAAKTDPSLHQDMTSLRQTVDILRSDDFTFTEESYQRILMKLYARGGHLQTQSPEPRHLQYQLPMSG
;
A
#
# COMPACT_ATOMS: atom_id res chain seq x y z
N MET A 1 3.26 -16.37 -24.02
CA MET A 1 2.96 -14.93 -23.81
C MET A 1 4.30 -14.20 -23.73
N ASN A 2 4.52 -13.18 -24.55
CA ASN A 2 5.80 -12.47 -24.64
C ASN A 2 6.06 -11.66 -23.35
N GLU A 3 7.28 -11.68 -22.84
CA GLU A 3 7.66 -11.02 -21.58
C GLU A 3 7.52 -9.49 -21.63
N THR A 4 7.75 -8.91 -22.81
CA THR A 4 7.52 -7.48 -23.08
C THR A 4 6.06 -7.08 -22.89
N TYR A 5 5.12 -7.92 -23.35
CA TYR A 5 3.69 -7.64 -23.23
C TYR A 5 3.24 -7.69 -21.76
N ARG A 6 3.78 -8.61 -20.97
CA ARG A 6 3.50 -8.66 -19.53
C ARG A 6 3.95 -7.37 -18.85
N LYS A 7 5.15 -6.88 -19.16
CA LYS A 7 5.67 -5.64 -18.60
C LYS A 7 4.85 -4.41 -19.01
N LEU A 8 4.35 -4.36 -20.25
CA LEU A 8 3.46 -3.28 -20.69
C LEU A 8 2.14 -3.29 -19.92
N VAL A 9 1.53 -4.47 -19.70
CA VAL A 9 0.30 -4.59 -18.90
C VAL A 9 0.52 -4.20 -17.44
N ASP A 10 1.67 -4.57 -16.86
CA ASP A 10 2.05 -4.15 -15.50
C ASP A 10 2.15 -2.61 -15.38
N LEU A 11 2.82 -1.96 -16.34
CA LEU A 11 2.97 -0.50 -16.38
C LEU A 11 1.62 0.20 -16.67
N TYR A 12 0.77 -0.40 -17.51
CA TYR A 12 -0.58 0.07 -17.79
C TYR A 12 -1.42 0.10 -16.49
N ALA A 13 -1.42 -1.00 -15.73
CA ALA A 13 -2.15 -1.07 -14.47
C ALA A 13 -1.64 -0.07 -13.42
N GLY A 14 -0.35 0.28 -13.48
CA GLY A 14 0.26 1.31 -12.64
C GLY A 14 -0.07 2.77 -13.02
N ASN A 15 -0.68 3.04 -14.18
CA ASN A 15 -0.69 4.37 -14.82
C ASN A 15 0.72 4.94 -15.04
N GLU A 16 1.69 4.10 -15.37
CA GLU A 16 3.10 4.48 -15.58
C GLU A 16 3.50 4.53 -17.06
N LEU A 17 2.58 4.18 -17.97
CA LEU A 17 2.80 4.26 -19.41
C LEU A 17 2.55 5.67 -19.97
N PRO A 18 3.33 6.09 -20.98
CA PRO A 18 2.99 7.23 -21.83
C PRO A 18 1.64 7.07 -22.51
N GLU A 19 0.95 8.18 -22.78
CA GLU A 19 -0.39 8.21 -23.39
C GLU A 19 -0.44 7.47 -24.73
N GLU A 20 0.54 7.68 -25.61
CA GLU A 20 0.66 7.00 -26.91
C GLU A 20 0.67 5.47 -26.77
N LEU A 21 1.41 4.94 -25.79
CA LEU A 21 1.51 3.50 -25.55
C LEU A 21 0.27 2.93 -24.87
N ASN A 22 -0.46 3.73 -24.08
CA ASN A 22 -1.75 3.31 -23.53
C ASN A 22 -2.77 3.11 -24.66
N ASP A 23 -2.86 4.07 -25.58
CA ASP A 23 -3.80 4.01 -26.70
C ASP A 23 -3.50 2.80 -27.60
N GLU A 24 -2.23 2.56 -27.92
CA GLU A 24 -1.82 1.38 -28.70
C GLU A 24 -2.17 0.06 -28.00
N LEU A 25 -1.97 -0.02 -26.68
CA LEU A 25 -2.28 -1.20 -25.89
C LEU A 25 -3.80 -1.45 -25.82
N GLU A 26 -4.59 -0.39 -25.70
CA GLU A 26 -6.06 -0.47 -25.71
C GLU A 26 -6.61 -0.86 -27.08
N GLU A 27 -6.00 -0.38 -28.18
CA GLU A 27 -6.34 -0.84 -29.53
C GLU A 27 -5.99 -2.32 -29.74
N ALA A 28 -4.82 -2.77 -29.26
CA ALA A 28 -4.45 -4.18 -29.28
C ALA A 28 -5.44 -5.04 -28.48
N ALA A 29 -5.88 -4.57 -27.31
CA ALA A 29 -6.85 -5.25 -26.46
C ALA A 29 -8.24 -5.39 -27.12
N LYS A 30 -8.65 -4.49 -28.02
CA LYS A 30 -9.90 -4.65 -28.80
C LYS A 30 -9.85 -5.88 -29.72
N THR A 31 -8.65 -6.23 -30.18
CA THR A 31 -8.42 -7.34 -31.12
C THR A 31 -8.12 -8.66 -30.39
N ASP A 32 -7.55 -8.59 -29.17
CA ASP A 32 -7.23 -9.74 -28.33
C ASP A 32 -8.04 -9.75 -27.02
N PRO A 33 -9.08 -10.59 -26.91
CA PRO A 33 -9.90 -10.71 -25.70
C PRO A 33 -9.11 -11.15 -24.45
N SER A 34 -8.03 -11.93 -24.60
CA SER A 34 -7.21 -12.36 -23.46
C SER A 34 -6.44 -11.17 -22.88
N LEU A 35 -5.85 -10.34 -23.75
CA LEU A 35 -5.12 -9.15 -23.35
C LEU A 35 -6.05 -8.15 -22.65
N HIS A 36 -7.27 -7.96 -23.18
CA HIS A 36 -8.27 -7.12 -22.56
C HIS A 36 -8.65 -7.58 -21.15
N GLN A 37 -8.82 -8.89 -20.97
CA GLN A 37 -9.15 -9.47 -19.67
C GLN A 37 -8.00 -9.26 -18.66
N ASP A 38 -6.75 -9.46 -19.09
CA ASP A 38 -5.57 -9.25 -18.25
C ASP A 38 -5.42 -7.79 -17.84
N MET A 39 -5.55 -6.84 -18.78
CA MET A 39 -5.49 -5.41 -18.51
C MET A 39 -6.58 -4.98 -17.52
N THR A 40 -7.81 -5.43 -17.73
CA THR A 40 -8.95 -5.06 -16.89
C THR A 40 -8.80 -5.64 -15.48
N SER A 41 -8.47 -6.93 -15.38
CA SER A 41 -8.29 -7.62 -14.10
C SER A 41 -7.16 -7.00 -13.27
N LEU A 42 -6.02 -6.72 -13.92
CA LEU A 42 -4.85 -6.16 -13.23
C LEU A 42 -5.10 -4.71 -12.79
N ARG A 43 -5.70 -3.89 -13.66
CA ARG A 43 -6.07 -2.51 -13.33
C ARG A 43 -7.06 -2.46 -12.16
N GLN A 44 -8.10 -3.28 -12.18
CA GLN A 44 -9.04 -3.40 -11.06
C GLN A 44 -8.34 -3.82 -9.75
N THR A 45 -7.39 -4.75 -9.83
CA THR A 45 -6.63 -5.18 -8.65
C THR A 45 -5.78 -4.05 -8.08
N VAL A 46 -5.07 -3.30 -8.93
CA VAL A 46 -4.27 -2.14 -8.51
C VAL A 46 -5.16 -1.04 -7.94
N ASP A 47 -6.30 -0.77 -8.57
CA ASP A 47 -7.26 0.22 -8.09
C ASP A 47 -7.82 -0.16 -6.72
N ILE A 48 -8.16 -1.44 -6.49
CA ILE A 48 -8.58 -1.94 -5.18
C ILE A 48 -7.47 -1.72 -4.14
N LEU A 49 -6.23 -2.11 -4.44
CA LEU A 49 -5.09 -1.96 -3.54
C LEU A 49 -4.75 -0.49 -3.25
N ARG A 50 -4.97 0.41 -4.20
CA ARG A 50 -4.80 1.86 -4.03
C ARG A 50 -5.96 2.49 -3.25
N SER A 51 -7.17 1.95 -3.41
CA SER A 51 -8.39 2.43 -2.75
C SER A 51 -8.49 1.99 -1.30
N ASP A 52 -7.75 0.95 -0.90
CA ASP A 52 -7.53 0.58 0.49
C ASP A 52 -6.64 1.66 1.15
N ASP A 53 -7.23 2.82 1.43
CA ASP A 53 -6.69 3.81 2.35
C ASP A 53 -6.71 3.20 3.76
N PHE A 54 -5.74 2.32 4.04
CA PHE A 54 -5.53 1.79 5.36
C PHE A 54 -5.01 2.94 6.24
N THR A 55 -5.94 3.63 6.89
CA THR A 55 -5.57 4.61 7.89
C THR A 55 -4.93 3.87 9.04
N PHE A 56 -3.66 4.13 9.29
CA PHE A 56 -2.98 3.60 10.45
C PHE A 56 -3.60 4.19 11.72
N THR A 57 -4.34 3.37 12.46
CA THR A 57 -4.99 3.77 13.72
C THR A 57 -4.22 3.27 14.93
N GLU A 58 -4.52 3.81 16.10
CA GLU A 58 -4.01 3.32 17.38
C GLU A 58 -4.35 1.82 17.60
N GLU A 59 -5.54 1.39 17.16
CA GLU A 59 -5.93 -0.03 17.22
C GLU A 59 -5.04 -0.90 16.32
N SER A 60 -4.75 -0.42 15.09
CA SER A 60 -3.83 -1.09 14.17
C SER A 60 -2.43 -1.21 14.76
N TYR A 61 -1.93 -0.14 15.41
CA TYR A 61 -0.64 -0.12 16.09
C TYR A 61 -0.55 -1.18 17.19
N GLN A 62 -1.52 -1.19 18.11
CA GLN A 62 -1.56 -2.15 19.22
C GLN A 62 -1.65 -3.60 18.71
N ARG A 63 -2.46 -3.85 17.67
CA ARG A 63 -2.58 -5.17 17.05
C ARG A 63 -1.27 -5.63 16.41
N ILE A 64 -0.54 -4.72 15.76
CA ILE A 64 0.77 -5.01 15.16
C ILE A 64 1.80 -5.30 16.25
N LEU A 65 1.85 -4.49 17.32
CA LEU A 65 2.73 -4.74 18.47
C LEU A 65 2.50 -6.12 19.08
N MET A 66 1.24 -6.48 19.33
CA MET A 66 0.90 -7.77 19.92
C MET A 66 1.35 -8.96 19.04
N LYS A 67 1.18 -8.84 17.71
CA LYS A 67 1.68 -9.85 16.75
C LYS A 67 3.20 -9.96 16.73
N LEU A 68 3.91 -8.83 16.87
CA LEU A 68 5.37 -8.79 16.92
C LEU A 68 5.90 -9.42 18.21
N TYR A 69 5.32 -9.09 19.37
CA TYR A 69 5.66 -9.72 20.65
C TYR A 69 5.38 -11.23 20.65
N ALA A 70 4.25 -11.67 20.09
CA ALA A 70 3.93 -13.10 19.99
C ALA A 70 4.93 -13.88 19.11
N ARG A 71 5.60 -13.20 18.17
CA ARG A 71 6.66 -13.78 17.32
C ARG A 71 8.06 -13.61 17.91
N GLY A 72 8.18 -13.13 19.16
CA GLY A 72 9.46 -12.93 19.85
C GLY A 72 10.21 -11.66 19.46
N GLY A 73 9.62 -10.78 18.64
CA GLY A 73 10.21 -9.49 18.30
C GLY A 73 10.27 -8.57 19.53
N HIS A 74 11.47 -8.21 19.97
CA HIS A 74 11.67 -7.25 21.06
C HIS A 74 11.80 -5.85 20.46
N LEU A 75 10.68 -5.11 20.42
CA LEU A 75 10.67 -3.72 19.97
C LEU A 75 10.96 -2.81 21.15
N GLN A 76 11.97 -1.94 21.02
CA GLN A 76 12.08 -0.75 21.87
C GLN A 76 11.09 0.29 21.33
N THR A 77 9.90 0.35 21.90
CA THR A 77 8.96 1.42 21.61
C THR A 77 9.45 2.68 22.30
N GLN A 78 9.86 3.69 21.52
CA GLN A 78 10.08 5.04 22.03
C GLN A 78 8.70 5.62 22.35
N SER A 79 8.19 5.37 23.55
CA SER A 79 6.97 5.99 24.03
C SER A 79 7.22 7.50 24.18
N PRO A 80 6.42 8.39 23.57
CA PRO A 80 6.50 9.81 23.92
C PRO A 80 6.17 9.93 25.41
N GLU A 81 7.09 10.50 26.20
CA GLU A 81 6.94 10.58 27.65
C GLU A 81 5.55 11.09 28.04
N PRO A 82 4.84 10.38 28.93
CA PRO A 82 3.53 10.82 29.36
C PRO A 82 3.62 12.21 30.03
N ARG A 83 2.95 13.21 29.43
CA ARG A 83 2.92 14.62 29.88
C ARG A 83 2.55 14.81 31.36
N HIS A 84 1.96 13.79 31.98
CA HIS A 84 1.56 13.81 33.39
C HIS A 84 2.71 13.61 34.39
N LEU A 85 3.91 13.21 33.93
CA LEU A 85 5.12 13.17 34.77
C LEU A 85 5.84 14.53 34.87
N GLN A 86 5.34 15.58 34.21
CA GLN A 86 5.94 16.92 34.23
C GLN A 86 5.45 17.82 35.38
N TYR A 87 4.66 17.31 36.33
CA TYR A 87 4.32 18.10 37.51
C TYR A 87 5.47 18.06 38.52
N GLN A 88 6.38 19.04 38.40
CA GLN A 88 7.26 19.44 39.50
C GLN A 88 6.38 19.93 40.65
N LEU A 89 6.27 19.15 41.73
CA LEU A 89 5.71 19.64 42.98
C LEU A 89 6.67 20.71 43.53
N PRO A 90 6.22 21.95 43.80
CA PRO A 90 7.04 22.94 44.45
C PRO A 90 7.28 22.49 45.90
N MET A 91 8.51 22.10 46.21
CA MET A 91 8.98 21.97 47.60
C MET A 91 8.92 23.37 48.22
N SER A 92 7.83 23.63 48.94
CA SER A 92 7.63 24.86 49.69
C SER A 92 8.11 24.65 51.12
N GLY A 93 9.07 25.47 51.56
CA GLY A 93 9.35 25.77 52.98
C GLY A 93 10.39 24.89 53.65
#